data_AF-A0A965TFX4-F1
#
_entry.id   AF-A0A965TFX4-F1
#
_cell.length_a   1.000
_cell.length_b   1.000
_cell.length_c   1.000
_cell.angle_alpha   90.00
_cell.angle_beta   90.00
_cell.angle_gamma   90.00
#
_symmetry.space_group_name_H-M   'P 1'
#
loop_
_entity.id
_entity.type
_entity.pdbx_description
1 polymer ?
#
loop_
_entity_poly.entity_id
_entity_poly.type
_entity_poly.pdbx_seq_one_letter_code
_entity_poly.pdbx_strand_id
1 'polypeptide(L)'
;MTRYETIDITKLVISGNYVEILDKKMLDDFLNSIYSFHDWIITSINYLPGCKKVKMRNGETVLNVLDDKRQLIVRFESYDDYVIELLFEDTIKMELLPIDPIYTTIIFEANIKLNDGKFVFYKNADECENNDLNTCKDTYIIAKRLKYRII
;
A
#
# COMPACT_ATOMS: atom_id res chain seq x y z
N MET A 1 -22.07 7.81 -24.67
CA MET A 1 -22.38 6.95 -23.51
C MET A 1 -21.63 5.66 -23.72
N THR A 2 -20.38 5.61 -23.28
CA THR A 2 -19.48 4.47 -23.50
C THR A 2 -19.82 3.42 -22.45
N ARG A 3 -20.30 2.25 -22.89
CA ARG A 3 -20.45 1.09 -21.99
C ARG A 3 -19.05 0.58 -21.68
N TYR A 4 -18.62 0.76 -20.44
CA TYR A 4 -17.39 0.14 -19.93
C TYR A 4 -17.72 -1.30 -19.56
N GLU A 5 -16.87 -2.22 -20.03
CA GLU A 5 -16.95 -3.63 -19.67
C GLU A 5 -16.70 -3.76 -18.16
N THR A 6 -17.64 -4.37 -17.46
CA THR A 6 -17.50 -4.72 -16.05
C THR A 6 -16.36 -5.73 -15.92
N ILE A 7 -15.28 -5.33 -15.26
CA ILE A 7 -14.15 -6.22 -14.99
C ILE A 7 -14.63 -7.28 -13.99
N ASP A 8 -14.49 -8.56 -14.37
CA ASP A 8 -14.83 -9.70 -13.54
C ASP A 8 -13.74 -9.92 -12.47
N ILE A 9 -13.87 -9.19 -11.37
CA ILE A 9 -13.02 -9.26 -10.17
C ILE A 9 -13.02 -10.64 -9.49
N THR A 10 -13.97 -11.53 -9.82
CA THR A 10 -14.03 -12.87 -9.21
C THR A 10 -12.85 -13.76 -9.64
N LYS A 11 -12.13 -13.39 -10.71
CA LYS A 11 -10.93 -14.08 -11.18
C LYS A 11 -9.64 -13.71 -10.42
N LEU A 12 -9.68 -12.69 -9.54
CA LEU A 12 -8.53 -12.27 -8.71
C LEU A 12 -8.46 -13.01 -7.37
N VAL A 13 -9.45 -13.87 -7.07
CA VAL A 13 -9.53 -14.63 -5.81
C VAL A 13 -8.66 -15.89 -5.90
N ILE A 14 -7.35 -15.72 -5.72
CA ILE A 14 -6.46 -16.83 -5.35
C ILE A 14 -6.19 -16.74 -3.84
N SER A 15 -7.12 -17.32 -3.07
CA SER A 15 -6.90 -17.91 -1.75
C SER A 15 -6.20 -17.05 -0.67
N GLY A 16 -6.73 -15.88 -0.28
CA GLY A 16 -6.28 -15.16 0.94
C GLY A 16 -4.78 -14.82 1.03
N ASN A 17 -4.04 -15.05 -0.05
CA ASN A 17 -2.60 -14.90 -0.18
C ASN A 17 -2.31 -13.61 -0.93
N TYR A 18 -1.21 -12.97 -0.58
CA TYR A 18 -0.76 -11.77 -1.27
C TYR A 18 -0.20 -12.12 -2.65
N VAL A 19 -0.63 -11.38 -3.67
CA VAL A 19 -0.06 -11.39 -5.02
C VAL A 19 1.01 -10.31 -5.10
N GLU A 20 2.23 -10.68 -5.48
CA GLU A 20 3.35 -9.73 -5.61
C GLU A 20 3.32 -9.02 -6.96
N ILE A 21 3.47 -7.70 -6.93
CA ILE A 21 3.62 -6.86 -8.12
C ILE A 21 5.11 -6.84 -8.49
N LEU A 22 5.46 -7.43 -9.63
CA LEU A 22 6.86 -7.64 -10.03
C LEU A 22 7.38 -6.58 -11.01
N ASP A 23 6.48 -5.95 -11.76
CA ASP A 23 6.85 -4.99 -12.79
C ASP A 23 5.79 -3.91 -12.99
N LYS A 24 6.11 -2.95 -13.86
CA LYS A 24 5.23 -1.84 -14.18
C LYS A 24 3.92 -2.29 -14.83
N LYS A 25 3.94 -3.31 -15.70
CA LYS A 25 2.73 -3.76 -16.38
C LYS A 25 1.73 -4.33 -15.36
N MET A 26 2.21 -5.17 -14.44
CA MET A 26 1.39 -5.71 -13.35
C MET A 26 0.85 -4.59 -12.45
N LEU A 27 1.66 -3.57 -12.18
CA LEU A 27 1.22 -2.40 -11.40
C LEU A 27 0.10 -1.65 -12.12
N ASP A 28 0.28 -1.35 -13.41
CA ASP A 28 -0.71 -0.65 -14.22
C ASP A 28 -2.02 -1.46 -14.33
N ASP A 29 -1.92 -2.78 -14.55
CA ASP A 29 -3.08 -3.69 -14.60
C ASP A 29 -3.83 -3.71 -13.25
N PHE A 30 -3.10 -3.76 -12.12
CA PHE A 30 -3.67 -3.70 -10.78
C PHE A 30 -4.39 -2.37 -10.53
N LEU A 31 -3.73 -1.24 -10.79
CA LEU A 31 -4.29 0.10 -10.57
C LEU A 31 -5.54 0.34 -11.42
N ASN A 32 -5.54 -0.12 -12.68
CA ASN A 32 -6.72 -0.07 -13.54
C ASN A 32 -7.89 -0.88 -12.96
N SER A 33 -7.62 -2.04 -12.35
CA SER A 33 -8.68 -2.87 -11.75
C SER A 33 -9.37 -2.24 -10.54
N ILE A 34 -8.70 -1.31 -9.86
CA ILE A 34 -9.24 -0.59 -8.68
C ILE A 34 -9.50 0.90 -8.96
N TYR A 35 -9.52 1.30 -10.24
CA TYR A 35 -9.71 2.69 -10.67
C TYR A 35 -8.77 3.69 -9.97
N SER A 36 -7.50 3.33 -9.79
CA SER A 36 -6.50 4.17 -9.11
C SER A 36 -6.99 4.73 -7.77
N PHE A 37 -7.66 3.90 -6.97
CA PHE A 37 -8.22 4.29 -5.67
C PHE A 37 -9.32 5.37 -5.71
N HIS A 38 -9.93 5.63 -6.88
CA HIS A 38 -11.12 6.47 -6.99
C HIS A 38 -12.26 5.89 -6.13
N ASP A 39 -12.81 6.69 -5.22
CA ASP A 39 -13.81 6.29 -4.22
C ASP A 39 -13.35 5.23 -3.19
N TRP A 40 -12.04 5.16 -2.92
CA TRP A 40 -11.49 4.35 -1.83
C TRP A 40 -11.09 5.21 -0.63
N ILE A 41 -11.17 4.60 0.55
CA ILE A 41 -10.70 5.17 1.81
C ILE A 41 -9.71 4.24 2.49
N ILE A 42 -8.75 4.80 3.22
CA ILE A 42 -7.89 4.03 4.12
C ILE A 42 -8.65 3.79 5.42
N THR A 43 -8.79 2.53 5.83
CA THR A 43 -9.50 2.16 7.07
C THR A 43 -8.58 1.60 8.15
N SER A 44 -7.40 1.07 7.78
CA SER A 44 -6.39 0.69 8.77
C SER A 44 -4.98 0.71 8.19
N ILE A 45 -4.02 0.96 9.08
CA ILE A 45 -2.58 0.88 8.80
C ILE A 45 -1.94 0.05 9.92
N ASN A 46 -1.21 -0.99 9.55
CA ASN A 46 -0.50 -1.86 10.48
C ASN A 46 0.99 -1.90 10.12
N TYR A 47 1.85 -1.50 11.04
CA TYR A 47 3.29 -1.50 10.84
C TYR A 47 3.98 -2.59 11.68
N LEU A 48 4.78 -3.42 11.03
CA LEU A 48 5.60 -4.44 11.65
C LEU A 48 7.09 -4.11 11.43
N PRO A 49 7.81 -3.62 12.45
CA PRO A 49 9.21 -3.21 12.30
C PRO A 49 10.17 -4.40 12.10
N GLY A 50 9.86 -5.57 12.68
CA GLY A 50 10.72 -6.76 12.66
C GLY A 50 11.35 -7.07 14.01
N CYS A 51 11.61 -6.03 14.82
CA CYS A 51 12.00 -6.21 16.20
C CYS A 51 10.89 -6.90 17.01
N LYS A 52 11.29 -7.90 17.81
CA LYS A 52 10.35 -8.76 18.55
C LYS A 52 11.04 -9.51 19.68
N LYS A 53 10.26 -10.00 20.64
CA LYS A 53 10.72 -11.03 21.57
C LYS A 53 10.91 -12.35 20.82
N VAL A 54 12.06 -12.99 21.00
CA VAL A 54 12.39 -14.28 20.39
C VAL A 54 12.73 -15.27 21.48
N LYS A 55 12.18 -16.49 21.37
CA LYS A 55 12.53 -17.60 22.25
C LYS A 55 13.71 -18.36 21.64
N MET A 56 14.81 -18.39 22.37
CA MET A 56 16.01 -19.14 21.99
C MET A 56 15.79 -20.65 22.18
N ARG A 57 16.64 -21.46 21.55
CA ARG A 57 16.58 -22.93 21.66
C ARG A 57 16.80 -23.42 23.10
N ASN A 58 17.52 -22.67 23.92
CA ASN A 58 17.74 -22.95 25.35
C ASN A 58 16.54 -22.56 26.24
N GLY A 59 15.44 -22.05 25.66
CA GLY A 59 14.23 -21.63 26.39
C GLY A 59 14.23 -20.19 26.88
N GLU A 60 15.36 -19.48 26.77
CA GLU A 60 15.47 -18.07 27.16
C GLU A 60 14.70 -17.16 26.20
N THR A 61 14.12 -16.08 26.71
CA THR A 61 13.47 -15.05 25.90
C THR A 61 14.39 -13.86 25.77
N VAL A 62 14.78 -13.53 24.53
CA VAL A 62 15.62 -12.38 24.21
C VAL A 62 14.86 -11.36 23.37
N LEU A 63 15.43 -10.15 23.25
CA LEU A 63 14.93 -9.13 22.32
C LEU A 63 15.71 -9.21 21.00
N ASN A 64 15.03 -9.47 19.89
CA ASN A 64 15.55 -9.13 18.56
C ASN A 64 15.35 -7.63 18.36
N VAL A 65 16.44 -6.88 18.35
CA VAL A 65 16.43 -5.42 18.21
C VAL A 65 16.57 -4.96 16.76
N LEU A 66 16.66 -5.90 15.82
CA LEU A 66 16.80 -5.59 14.39
C LEU A 66 15.43 -5.40 13.74
N ASP A 67 15.29 -4.29 13.01
CA ASP A 67 14.15 -4.03 12.14
C ASP A 67 14.37 -4.67 10.75
N ASP A 68 14.55 -5.98 10.77
CA ASP A 68 14.94 -6.81 9.63
C ASP A 68 13.77 -7.21 8.71
N LYS A 69 12.53 -6.87 9.08
CA LYS A 69 11.33 -7.30 8.36
C LYS A 69 10.44 -6.16 7.84
N ARG A 70 10.50 -4.96 8.42
CA ARG A 70 9.74 -3.74 8.04
C ARG A 70 8.65 -3.95 6.99
N GLN A 71 7.46 -4.34 7.47
CA GLN A 71 6.26 -4.52 6.67
C GLN A 71 5.22 -3.46 7.06
N LEU A 72 4.56 -2.89 6.06
CA LEU A 72 3.43 -2.01 6.26
C LEU A 72 2.23 -2.58 5.52
N ILE A 73 1.14 -2.84 6.23
CA ILE A 73 -0.13 -3.27 5.64
C ILE A 73 -1.09 -2.10 5.70
N VAL A 74 -1.61 -1.69 4.54
CA VAL A 74 -2.63 -0.64 4.42
C VAL A 74 -3.89 -1.27 3.87
N ARG A 75 -5.00 -1.12 4.60
CA ARG A 75 -6.32 -1.59 4.20
C ARG A 75 -7.10 -0.44 3.58
N PHE A 76 -7.68 -0.70 2.42
CA PHE A 76 -8.56 0.19 1.72
C PHE A 76 -9.94 -0.43 1.55
N GLU A 77 -10.97 0.40 1.69
CA GLU A 77 -12.37 0.01 1.45
C GLU A 77 -12.96 0.98 0.44
N SER A 78 -13.65 0.45 -0.58
CA SER A 78 -14.29 1.24 -1.63
C SER A 78 -15.73 1.59 -1.26
N TYR A 79 -16.29 2.59 -1.92
CA TYR A 79 -17.73 2.87 -1.88
C TYR A 79 -18.61 1.66 -2.27
N ASP A 80 -18.13 0.80 -3.17
CA ASP A 80 -18.84 -0.40 -3.65
C ASP A 80 -18.60 -1.66 -2.77
N ASP A 81 -18.25 -1.47 -1.48
CA ASP A 81 -17.99 -2.54 -0.49
C ASP A 81 -16.83 -3.51 -0.83
N TYR A 82 -15.98 -3.20 -1.81
CA TYR A 82 -14.73 -3.92 -2.02
C TYR A 82 -13.68 -3.58 -0.97
N VAL A 83 -12.90 -4.60 -0.60
CA VAL A 83 -11.81 -4.47 0.37
C VAL A 83 -10.52 -4.97 -0.26
N ILE A 84 -9.48 -4.14 -0.21
CA ILE A 84 -8.13 -4.53 -0.59
C ILE A 84 -7.16 -4.26 0.55
N GLU A 85 -6.11 -5.07 0.60
CA GLU A 85 -4.95 -4.77 1.41
C GLU A 85 -3.69 -4.72 0.56
N LEU A 86 -2.90 -3.69 0.81
CA LEU A 86 -1.56 -3.55 0.26
C LEU A 86 -0.54 -3.89 1.33
N LEU A 87 0.36 -4.81 1.02
CA LEU A 87 1.53 -5.13 1.82
C LEU A 87 2.77 -4.54 1.14
N PHE A 88 3.32 -3.52 1.77
CA PHE A 88 4.62 -2.94 1.44
C PHE A 88 5.68 -3.67 2.27
N GLU A 89 6.65 -4.32 1.60
CA GLU A 89 7.77 -4.98 2.27
C GLU A 89 9.10 -4.28 2.01
N ASP A 90 10.00 -4.39 2.98
CA ASP A 90 11.24 -3.62 3.02
C ASP A 90 10.98 -2.12 2.93
N THR A 91 10.01 -1.63 3.73
CA THR A 91 9.61 -0.22 3.77
C THR A 91 10.81 0.68 4.08
N ILE A 92 11.08 1.63 3.18
CA ILE A 92 12.22 2.54 3.22
C ILE A 92 11.84 3.82 3.95
N LYS A 93 10.67 4.38 3.63
CA LYS A 93 10.16 5.64 4.18
C LYS A 93 8.64 5.56 4.24
N MET A 94 8.06 6.09 5.31
CA MET A 94 6.62 6.28 5.45
C MET A 94 6.40 7.60 6.16
N GLU A 95 5.55 8.44 5.58
CA GLU A 95 5.07 9.67 6.17
C GLU A 95 3.54 9.62 6.16
N LEU A 96 2.93 9.77 7.32
CA LEU A 96 1.48 9.77 7.49
C LEU A 96 1.07 11.14 8.02
N LEU A 97 0.38 11.91 7.20
CA LEU A 97 -0.13 13.21 7.57
C LEU A 97 -1.65 13.10 7.70
N PRO A 98 -2.21 13.28 8.91
CA PRO A 98 -3.65 13.31 9.08
C PRO A 98 -4.21 14.50 8.29
N ILE A 99 -5.22 14.25 7.45
CA ILE A 99 -5.98 15.33 6.82
C ILE A 99 -7.00 15.88 7.81
N ASP A 100 -7.42 17.11 7.55
CA ASP A 100 -8.54 17.78 8.22
C ASP A 100 -9.72 16.81 8.45
N PRO A 101 -10.21 16.67 9.70
CA PRO A 101 -11.32 15.78 10.02
C PRO A 101 -12.63 16.06 9.26
N ILE A 102 -12.78 17.23 8.62
CA ILE A 102 -13.96 17.57 7.81
C ILE A 102 -13.81 17.22 6.33
N TYR A 103 -12.59 16.90 5.89
CA TYR A 103 -12.32 16.40 4.55
C TYR A 103 -12.04 14.91 4.66
N THR A 104 -13.01 14.13 4.19
CA THR A 104 -12.99 12.67 4.27
C THR A 104 -11.66 12.13 3.74
N THR A 105 -11.28 10.95 4.22
CA THR A 105 -10.13 10.13 3.83
C THR A 105 -10.08 9.74 2.34
N ILE A 106 -10.76 10.52 1.48
CA ILE A 106 -10.58 10.58 0.03
C ILE A 106 -9.09 10.81 -0.21
N ILE A 107 -8.51 9.79 -0.80
CA ILE A 107 -7.17 9.82 -1.32
C ILE A 107 -7.31 10.53 -2.67
N PHE A 108 -7.26 11.86 -2.64
CA PHE A 108 -7.54 12.71 -3.81
C PHE A 108 -6.43 12.52 -4.83
N GLU A 109 -6.73 11.78 -5.92
CA GLU A 109 -5.75 11.36 -6.93
C GLU A 109 -4.62 10.49 -6.38
N ALA A 110 -4.96 9.59 -5.43
CA ALA A 110 -4.02 8.57 -4.99
C ALA A 110 -3.42 7.81 -6.16
N ASN A 111 -2.16 7.43 -6.03
CA ASN A 111 -1.62 6.43 -6.93
C ASN A 111 -0.42 5.70 -6.35
N ILE A 112 0.05 4.73 -7.11
CA ILE A 112 1.34 4.08 -6.90
C ILE A 112 2.14 4.18 -8.19
N LYS A 113 3.40 4.61 -8.08
CA LYS A 113 4.35 4.58 -9.19
C LYS A 113 5.53 3.67 -8.89
N LEU A 114 6.07 3.04 -9.93
CA LEU A 114 7.36 2.35 -9.88
C LEU A 114 8.46 3.35 -10.30
N ASN A 115 9.33 3.73 -9.37
CA ASN A 115 10.43 4.67 -9.59
C ASN A 115 11.73 4.08 -9.05
N ASP A 116 12.77 3.99 -9.89
CA ASP A 116 14.09 3.47 -9.50
C ASP A 116 14.01 2.12 -8.73
N GLY A 117 13.20 1.19 -9.26
CA GLY A 117 12.98 -0.13 -8.66
C GLY A 117 12.24 -0.14 -7.31
N LYS A 118 11.58 0.97 -6.95
CA LYS A 118 10.82 1.11 -5.69
C LYS A 118 9.38 1.48 -6.00
N PHE A 119 8.47 0.94 -5.21
CA PHE A 119 7.06 1.33 -5.22
C PHE A 119 6.86 2.54 -4.33
N VAL A 120 6.24 3.58 -4.89
CA VAL A 120 5.93 4.83 -4.21
C VAL A 120 4.42 5.03 -4.25
N PHE A 121 3.75 4.82 -3.11
CA PHE A 121 2.37 5.25 -2.91
C PHE A 121 2.37 6.71 -2.48
N TYR A 122 1.46 7.50 -3.01
CA TYR A 122 1.24 8.90 -2.65
C TYR A 122 -0.25 9.20 -2.64
N LYS A 123 -0.65 10.06 -1.71
CA LYS A 123 -2.05 10.44 -1.52
C LYS A 123 -2.52 11.51 -2.51
N ASN A 124 -1.65 12.44 -2.89
CA ASN A 124 -1.92 13.51 -3.84
C ASN A 124 -0.76 13.62 -4.85
N ALA A 125 -1.08 13.57 -6.15
CA ALA A 125 -0.09 13.62 -7.23
C ALA A 125 0.61 15.00 -7.31
N ASP A 126 -0.12 16.08 -7.02
CA ASP A 126 0.33 17.46 -7.22
C ASP A 126 1.36 17.91 -6.17
N GLU A 127 1.36 17.30 -4.96
CA GLU A 127 2.26 17.72 -3.88
C GLU A 127 3.62 17.01 -3.87
N CYS A 128 3.79 16.00 -4.74
CA CYS A 128 5.08 15.37 -4.99
C CYS A 128 5.68 15.84 -6.34
N GLU A 129 5.63 17.14 -6.64
CA GLU A 129 6.25 17.75 -7.83
C GLU A 129 7.72 17.31 -7.98
N ASN A 130 8.10 16.88 -9.18
CA ASN A 130 9.46 16.48 -9.59
C ASN A 130 10.01 15.15 -9.05
N ASN A 131 9.18 14.26 -8.48
CA ASN A 131 9.65 12.97 -7.94
C ASN A 131 10.72 13.09 -6.83
N ASP A 132 10.94 14.28 -6.27
CA ASP A 132 11.84 14.43 -5.13
C ASP A 132 11.10 14.03 -3.84
N LEU A 133 11.40 12.82 -3.39
CA LEU A 133 10.82 12.23 -2.18
C LEU A 133 11.26 12.95 -0.90
N ASN A 134 12.20 13.89 -0.97
CA ASN A 134 12.58 14.74 0.14
C ASN A 134 11.72 16.00 0.27
N THR A 135 10.99 16.38 -0.78
CA THR A 135 10.15 17.58 -0.80
C THR A 135 8.66 17.28 -0.76
N CYS A 136 8.25 16.01 -0.86
CA CYS A 136 6.83 15.67 -0.78
C CYS A 136 6.28 15.93 0.62
N LYS A 137 5.23 16.75 0.71
CA LYS A 137 4.60 17.23 1.96
C LYS A 137 3.27 16.56 2.26
N ASP A 138 3.05 15.37 1.71
CA ASP A 138 1.82 14.61 1.89
C ASP A 138 2.10 13.20 2.44
N THR A 139 1.06 12.42 2.67
CA THR A 139 1.12 11.01 3.00
C THR A 139 1.72 10.23 1.83
N TYR A 140 2.86 9.57 2.06
CA TYR A 140 3.48 8.69 1.08
C TYR A 140 4.18 7.49 1.75
N ILE A 141 4.32 6.42 0.98
CA ILE A 141 4.97 5.18 1.39
C ILE A 141 5.95 4.76 0.30
N ILE A 142 7.16 4.39 0.69
CA ILE A 142 8.20 3.89 -0.21
C ILE A 142 8.62 2.51 0.24
N ALA A 143 8.59 1.53 -0.66
CA ALA A 143 9.00 0.16 -0.38
C ALA A 143 9.68 -0.50 -1.58
N LYS A 144 10.44 -1.57 -1.33
CA LYS A 144 11.09 -2.34 -2.40
C LYS A 144 10.15 -3.35 -3.04
N ARG A 145 9.21 -3.90 -2.27
CA ARG A 145 8.22 -4.85 -2.77
C ARG A 145 6.82 -4.40 -2.42
N LEU A 146 5.90 -4.64 -3.33
CA LEU A 146 4.49 -4.36 -3.14
C LEU A 146 3.70 -5.63 -3.46
N LYS A 147 2.78 -5.96 -2.57
CA LYS A 147 1.84 -7.05 -2.76
C LYS A 147 0.43 -6.59 -2.46
N TYR A 148 -0.56 -7.20 -3.09
CA TYR A 148 -1.96 -6.92 -2.82
C TYR A 148 -2.74 -8.20 -2.54
N ARG A 149 -3.85 -8.08 -1.82
CA ARG A 149 -4.90 -9.11 -1.77
C ARG A 149 -6.27 -8.44 -1.74
N ILE A 150 -7.23 -9.11 -2.35
CA ILE A 150 -8.66 -8.75 -2.27
C ILE A 150 -9.27 -9.62 -1.17
N ILE A 151 -10.11 -9.02 -0.32
CA ILE A 151 -10.76 -9.69 0.83
C ILE A 151 -12.21 -9.99 0.49
#